data_AF-A0A066TXR8-F1
#
_entry.id   AF-A0A066TXR8-F1
#
_cell.length_a   1.000
_cell.length_b   1.000
_cell.length_c   1.000
_cell.angle_alpha   90.00
_cell.angle_beta   90.00
_cell.angle_gamma   90.00
#
_symmetry.space_group_name_H-M   'P 1'
#
loop_
_entity.id
_entity.type
_entity.pdbx_description
1 polymer ?
#
loop_
_entity_poly.entity_id
_entity_poly.type
_entity_poly.pdbx_seq_one_letter_code
_entity_poly.pdbx_strand_id
1 'polypeptide(L)'
;MPIVPVPERVRAFELDPAMPSGALPIFGEYLDRLGRDTANRRLVAGFFVVFGIAQFVAGAGVALPVGTFALAGAIEAWWLYRAHAHVPETRLKREAFRQVDITADGLVAAGRTVGVRLPDGRWLRVRLDEAHRLLVAGHRRVWLLGRSPKVFVGFSGVVRVRRAGIHDTPPPGAVPVPEPAGSVSPRLDPVLAAHRRQLARDLRTTAAFLLVLAGFAVWVALGFPVVAWLAWTFGAGALLAALAAVSRAIAHRRPLPEDHWTELRAVLDGPVRISRHGAARLSGLTMLADGRVIRFRLPKADPSMAANIAATGRLWIAGVPRPGAAKTGLPGYPVLGTVWLG
;
A
#
# COMPACT_ATOMS: atom_id res chain seq x y z
N MET A 1 6.12 -17.53 -36.70
CA MET A 1 6.47 -17.55 -35.27
C MET A 1 5.21 -17.80 -34.48
N PRO A 2 5.04 -18.95 -33.82
CA PRO A 2 3.89 -19.17 -32.96
C PRO A 2 4.01 -18.27 -31.72
N ILE A 3 3.01 -17.41 -31.52
CA ILE A 3 2.84 -16.64 -30.28
C ILE A 3 2.57 -17.68 -29.19
N VAL A 4 3.61 -18.01 -28.43
CA VAL A 4 3.50 -18.90 -27.26
C VAL A 4 2.56 -18.21 -26.26
N PRO A 5 1.42 -18.83 -25.89
CA PRO A 5 0.57 -18.26 -24.85
C PRO A 5 1.35 -18.27 -23.55
N VAL A 6 1.61 -17.06 -23.02
CA VAL A 6 2.16 -16.86 -21.67
C VAL A 6 1.24 -17.61 -20.69
N PRO A 7 1.77 -18.48 -19.80
CA PRO A 7 0.94 -19.28 -18.91
C PRO A 7 0.00 -18.36 -18.12
N GLU A 8 -1.29 -18.70 -18.15
CA GLU A 8 -2.41 -17.83 -17.79
C GLU A 8 -2.30 -17.40 -16.31
N ARG A 9 -1.66 -16.24 -16.08
CA ARG A 9 -1.64 -15.60 -14.76
C ARG A 9 -3.07 -15.26 -14.37
N VAL A 10 -3.39 -15.41 -13.10
CA VAL A 10 -4.73 -15.15 -12.55
C VAL A 10 -5.23 -13.78 -12.99
N ARG A 11 -6.47 -13.73 -13.50
CA ARG A 11 -7.16 -12.48 -13.86
C ARG A 11 -7.21 -11.56 -12.64
N ALA A 12 -6.82 -10.32 -12.84
CA ALA A 12 -6.79 -9.30 -11.81
C ALA A 12 -7.58 -8.07 -12.25
N PHE A 13 -7.84 -7.18 -11.30
CA PHE A 13 -8.34 -5.85 -11.57
C PHE A 13 -7.37 -5.08 -12.47
N GLU A 14 -7.90 -4.54 -13.57
CA GLU A 14 -7.15 -3.71 -14.50
C GLU A 14 -7.73 -2.30 -14.53
N LEU A 15 -6.87 -1.32 -14.80
CA LEU A 15 -7.28 0.07 -14.92
C LEU A 15 -7.82 0.29 -16.33
N ASP A 16 -9.11 0.65 -16.44
CA ASP A 16 -9.77 0.83 -17.73
C ASP A 16 -9.29 2.13 -18.43
N PRO A 17 -8.67 2.05 -19.62
CA PRO A 17 -8.29 3.22 -20.40
C PRO A 17 -9.49 4.01 -20.94
N ALA A 18 -10.68 3.41 -21.04
CA ALA A 18 -11.88 4.05 -21.56
C ALA A 18 -12.57 4.94 -20.51
N MET A 19 -12.25 4.79 -19.23
CA MET A 19 -12.87 5.54 -18.14
C MET A 19 -11.92 6.59 -17.54
N PRO A 20 -12.44 7.77 -17.17
CA PRO A 20 -11.66 8.71 -16.37
C PRO A 20 -11.39 8.09 -15.00
N SER A 21 -10.20 8.34 -14.44
CA SER A 21 -9.74 7.65 -13.23
C SER A 21 -10.67 7.85 -12.03
N GLY A 22 -11.36 9.00 -11.94
CA GLY A 22 -12.35 9.27 -10.90
C GLY A 22 -13.64 8.45 -11.02
N ALA A 23 -13.97 7.94 -12.21
CA ALA A 23 -15.14 7.09 -12.45
C ALA A 23 -14.86 5.60 -12.20
N LEU A 24 -13.58 5.20 -12.11
CA LEU A 24 -13.25 3.83 -11.77
C LEU A 24 -13.75 3.49 -10.34
N PRO A 25 -14.54 2.42 -10.19
CA PRO A 25 -14.98 1.95 -8.88
C PRO A 25 -13.78 1.72 -7.95
N ILE A 26 -13.90 2.10 -6.67
CA ILE A 26 -12.85 2.00 -5.62
C ILE A 26 -11.68 2.97 -5.83
N PHE A 27 -11.20 3.17 -7.06
CA PHE A 27 -10.10 4.11 -7.35
C PHE A 27 -10.52 5.56 -7.13
N GLY A 28 -11.71 5.96 -7.58
CA GLY A 28 -12.25 7.30 -7.31
C GLY A 28 -12.35 7.59 -5.81
N GLU A 29 -12.89 6.66 -5.03
CA GLU A 29 -13.00 6.76 -3.57
C GLU A 29 -11.61 6.79 -2.90
N TYR A 30 -10.64 6.03 -3.44
CA TYR A 30 -9.26 6.06 -3.00
C TYR A 30 -8.61 7.44 -3.25
N LEU A 31 -8.83 8.06 -4.41
CA LEU A 31 -8.36 9.42 -4.71
C LEU A 31 -9.01 10.46 -3.78
N ASP A 32 -10.32 10.38 -3.56
CA ASP A 32 -11.05 11.23 -2.61
C ASP A 32 -10.48 11.13 -1.20
N ARG A 33 -10.12 9.91 -0.82
CA ARG A 33 -9.52 9.64 0.47
C ARG A 33 -8.15 10.27 0.60
N LEU A 34 -7.28 10.15 -0.40
CA LEU A 34 -5.95 10.78 -0.33
C LEU A 34 -6.05 12.30 -0.12
N GLY A 35 -7.07 12.95 -0.72
CA GLY A 35 -7.40 14.34 -0.45
C GLY A 35 -7.87 14.61 0.99
N ARG A 36 -8.74 13.76 1.54
CA ARG A 36 -9.25 13.90 2.93
C ARG A 36 -8.19 13.59 4.01
N ASP A 37 -7.37 12.57 3.80
CA ASP A 37 -6.27 12.23 4.71
C ASP A 37 -5.23 13.39 4.77
N THR A 38 -5.13 14.19 3.71
CA THR A 38 -4.34 15.43 3.68
C THR A 38 -4.93 16.50 4.61
N ALA A 39 -6.25 16.74 4.54
CA ALA A 39 -6.93 17.72 5.38
C ALA A 39 -6.87 17.35 6.88
N ASN A 40 -7.15 16.09 7.22
CA ASN A 40 -7.14 15.62 8.61
C ASN A 40 -5.75 15.72 9.27
N ARG A 41 -4.67 15.61 8.49
CA ARG A 41 -3.30 15.66 9.04
C ARG A 41 -2.79 17.07 9.24
N ARG A 42 -3.21 18.02 8.41
CA ARG A 42 -2.99 19.45 8.68
C ARG A 42 -3.63 19.88 10.00
N LEU A 43 -4.77 19.28 10.37
CA LEU A 43 -5.38 19.49 11.68
C LEU A 43 -4.49 18.95 12.82
N VAL A 44 -3.90 17.76 12.65
CA VAL A 44 -3.00 17.17 13.67
C VAL A 44 -1.73 17.99 13.84
N ALA A 45 -1.08 18.39 12.75
CA ALA A 45 0.11 19.23 12.84
C ALA A 45 -0.23 20.63 13.37
N GLY A 46 -1.32 21.24 12.91
CA GLY A 46 -1.83 22.50 13.44
C GLY A 46 -2.11 22.41 14.94
N PHE A 47 -2.69 21.31 15.40
CA PHE A 47 -2.89 21.04 16.83
C PHE A 47 -1.55 21.03 17.60
N PHE A 48 -0.52 20.31 17.12
CA PHE A 48 0.78 20.30 17.79
C PHE A 48 1.48 21.67 17.77
N VAL A 49 1.31 22.46 16.71
CA VAL A 49 1.85 23.82 16.64
C VAL A 49 1.16 24.72 17.66
N VAL A 50 -0.18 24.74 17.69
CA VAL A 50 -0.96 25.52 18.67
C VAL A 50 -0.64 25.08 20.10
N PHE A 51 -0.50 23.77 20.32
CA PHE A 51 -0.13 23.22 21.62
C PHE A 51 1.28 23.66 22.04
N GLY A 52 2.26 23.63 21.13
CA GLY A 52 3.61 24.14 21.39
C GLY A 52 3.64 25.64 21.73
N ILE A 53 2.83 26.44 21.04
CA ILE A 53 2.67 27.88 21.34
C ILE A 53 2.04 28.08 22.72
N ALA A 54 0.96 27.36 23.04
CA ALA A 54 0.30 27.45 24.34
C ALA A 54 1.24 27.08 25.49
N GLN A 55 2.09 26.06 25.31
CA GLN A 55 3.12 25.67 26.28
C GLN A 55 4.17 26.75 26.50
N PHE A 56 4.62 27.40 25.41
CA PHE A 56 5.56 28.50 25.48
C PHE A 56 4.98 29.69 26.26
N VAL A 57 3.73 30.08 25.96
CA VAL A 57 3.01 31.18 26.62
C VAL A 57 2.72 30.85 28.09
N ALA A 58 2.42 29.58 28.42
CA ALA A 58 2.17 29.13 29.78
C ALA A 58 3.43 29.01 30.65
N GLY A 59 4.61 29.38 30.14
CA GLY A 59 5.85 29.39 30.92
C GLY A 59 6.45 28.01 31.19
N ALA A 60 6.14 27.01 30.36
CA ALA A 60 6.68 25.64 30.50
C ALA A 60 8.20 25.50 30.18
N GLY A 61 8.95 26.60 30.20
CA GLY A 61 10.33 26.65 29.74
C GLY A 61 10.49 26.45 28.22
N VAL A 62 11.72 26.55 27.72
CA VAL A 62 12.01 26.49 26.27
C VAL A 62 12.05 25.05 25.74
N ALA A 63 12.45 24.10 26.58
CA ALA A 63 12.71 22.73 26.16
C ALA A 63 11.45 22.01 25.63
N LEU A 64 10.32 22.18 26.30
CA LEU A 64 9.08 21.46 25.97
C LEU A 64 8.42 21.97 24.68
N PRO A 65 8.29 23.29 24.44
CA PRO A 65 7.90 23.83 23.13
C PRO A 65 8.82 23.38 22.01
N VAL A 66 10.15 23.41 22.20
CA VAL A 66 11.12 22.97 21.19
C VAL A 66 10.92 21.49 20.85
N GLY A 67 10.72 20.63 21.85
CA GLY A 67 10.41 19.21 21.65
C GLY A 67 9.10 19.00 20.89
N THR A 68 8.05 19.74 21.23
CA THR A 68 6.75 19.69 20.54
C THR A 68 6.89 20.16 19.08
N PHE A 69 7.63 21.24 18.81
CA PHE A 69 7.87 21.73 17.45
C PHE A 69 8.74 20.77 16.64
N ALA A 70 9.77 20.16 17.23
CA ALA A 70 10.59 19.16 16.57
C ALA A 70 9.76 17.93 16.17
N LEU A 71 8.86 17.47 17.06
CA LEU A 71 7.95 16.37 16.77
C LEU A 71 6.94 16.74 15.69
N ALA A 72 6.32 17.92 15.79
CA ALA A 72 5.39 18.43 14.78
C ALA A 72 6.07 18.56 13.41
N GLY A 73 7.27 19.12 13.38
CA GLY A 73 8.10 19.29 12.18
C GLY A 73 8.51 17.95 11.58
N ALA A 74 8.86 16.95 12.39
CA ALA A 74 9.18 15.60 11.90
C ALA A 74 7.96 14.89 11.30
N ILE A 75 6.78 15.02 11.94
CA ILE A 75 5.51 14.48 11.43
C ILE A 75 5.16 15.16 10.10
N GLU A 76 5.27 16.48 10.03
CA GLU A 76 5.01 17.26 8.81
C GLU A 76 6.02 16.94 7.69
N ALA A 77 7.32 16.92 7.97
CA ALA A 77 8.35 16.61 6.97
C ALA A 77 8.17 15.20 6.39
N TRP A 78 7.93 14.20 7.26
CA TRP A 78 7.64 12.84 6.84
C TRP A 78 6.37 12.75 5.98
N TRP A 79 5.35 13.54 6.34
CA TRP A 79 4.10 13.58 5.60
C TRP A 79 4.21 14.32 4.28
N LEU A 80 4.80 15.51 4.23
CA LEU A 80 5.08 16.27 3.01
C LEU A 80 5.87 15.42 2.03
N TYR A 81 6.86 14.67 2.51
CA TYR A 81 7.57 13.68 1.70
C TYR A 81 6.63 12.62 1.12
N ARG A 82 5.75 12.02 1.94
CA ARG A 82 4.77 11.03 1.46
C ARG A 82 3.72 11.63 0.52
N ALA A 83 3.22 12.82 0.80
CA ALA A 83 2.23 13.52 -0.01
C ALA A 83 2.82 13.85 -1.38
N HIS A 84 4.03 14.41 -1.41
CA HIS A 84 4.76 14.68 -2.64
C HIS A 84 5.06 13.40 -3.46
N ALA A 85 5.33 12.29 -2.78
CA ALA A 85 5.65 11.02 -3.43
C ALA A 85 4.43 10.21 -3.89
N HIS A 86 3.27 10.37 -3.25
CA HIS A 86 2.15 9.40 -3.36
C HIS A 86 0.76 10.01 -3.55
N VAL A 87 0.58 11.34 -3.46
CA VAL A 87 -0.75 11.94 -3.63
C VAL A 87 -0.93 12.43 -5.08
N PRO A 88 -1.74 11.75 -5.90
CA PRO A 88 -2.20 12.26 -7.19
C PRO A 88 -3.02 13.54 -7.00
N GLU A 89 -2.76 14.53 -7.85
CA GLU A 89 -3.53 15.77 -7.89
C GLU A 89 -5.00 15.48 -8.23
N THR A 90 -5.93 16.22 -7.62
CA THR A 90 -7.38 16.07 -7.87
C THR A 90 -7.76 16.23 -9.35
N ARG A 91 -6.93 16.94 -10.12
CA ARG A 91 -7.04 17.08 -11.58
C ARG A 91 -6.99 15.74 -12.31
N LEU A 92 -6.25 14.76 -11.78
CA LEU A 92 -6.06 13.45 -12.41
C LEU A 92 -7.35 12.63 -12.45
N LYS A 93 -8.36 12.95 -11.63
CA LYS A 93 -9.68 12.30 -11.67
C LYS A 93 -10.38 12.39 -13.02
N ARG A 94 -10.08 13.44 -13.79
CA ARG A 94 -10.66 13.67 -15.12
C ARG A 94 -9.84 13.01 -16.23
N GLU A 95 -8.64 12.54 -15.92
CA GLU A 95 -7.77 11.89 -16.88
C GLU A 95 -8.03 10.39 -16.92
N ALA A 96 -8.00 9.82 -18.12
CA ALA A 96 -8.06 8.39 -18.34
C ALA A 96 -6.66 7.77 -18.28
N PHE A 97 -6.61 6.49 -17.94
CA PHE A 97 -5.36 5.75 -17.98
C PHE A 97 -4.91 5.48 -19.41
N ARG A 98 -3.60 5.43 -19.62
CA ARG A 98 -3.00 5.00 -20.88
C ARG A 98 -2.21 3.73 -20.62
N GLN A 99 -2.62 2.63 -21.22
CA GLN A 99 -1.83 1.40 -21.16
C GLN A 99 -0.55 1.57 -21.97
N VAL A 100 0.55 1.09 -21.40
CA VAL A 100 1.84 0.98 -22.05
C VAL A 100 2.32 -0.45 -21.88
N ASP A 101 2.40 -1.16 -23.00
CA ASP A 101 2.99 -2.48 -23.07
C ASP A 101 4.50 -2.35 -23.20
N ILE A 102 5.22 -3.21 -22.47
CA ILE A 102 6.66 -3.12 -22.29
C ILE A 102 7.31 -4.20 -23.14
N THR A 103 8.12 -3.78 -24.11
CA THR A 103 8.92 -4.69 -24.93
C THR A 103 9.97 -5.42 -24.09
N ALA A 104 10.55 -6.51 -24.61
CA ALA A 104 11.55 -7.32 -23.90
C ALA A 104 12.71 -6.45 -23.37
N ASP A 105 13.23 -5.54 -24.20
CA ASP A 105 14.32 -4.60 -23.87
C ASP A 105 13.81 -3.27 -23.28
N GLY A 106 12.50 -3.10 -23.15
CA GLY A 106 11.86 -1.88 -22.68
C GLY A 106 11.85 -1.72 -21.16
N LEU A 107 12.43 -2.66 -20.40
CA LEU A 107 12.44 -2.65 -18.95
C LEU A 107 13.85 -2.76 -18.37
N VAL A 108 14.27 -1.72 -17.68
CA VAL A 108 15.59 -1.65 -17.04
C VAL A 108 15.47 -1.20 -15.58
N ALA A 109 16.42 -1.56 -14.74
CA ALA A 109 16.46 -1.11 -13.34
C ALA A 109 17.86 -0.69 -12.91
N ALA A 110 17.93 0.40 -12.15
CA ALA A 110 19.10 0.86 -11.41
C ALA A 110 18.72 0.95 -9.93
N GLY A 111 19.05 -0.08 -9.15
CA GLY A 111 18.60 -0.21 -7.76
C GLY A 111 17.07 -0.16 -7.67
N ARG A 112 16.52 0.79 -6.90
CA ARG A 112 15.06 0.97 -6.72
C ARG A 112 14.38 1.71 -7.87
N THR A 113 15.13 2.28 -8.80
CA THR A 113 14.58 3.04 -9.92
C THR A 113 14.41 2.12 -11.11
N VAL A 114 13.18 1.98 -11.59
CA VAL A 114 12.85 1.23 -12.81
C VAL A 114 12.60 2.23 -13.94
N GLY A 115 13.23 1.96 -15.08
CA GLY A 115 13.01 2.63 -16.35
C GLY A 115 12.10 1.76 -17.23
N VAL A 116 11.01 2.35 -17.72
CA VAL A 116 10.16 1.74 -18.75
C VAL A 116 10.28 2.58 -20.01
N ARG A 117 10.64 1.97 -21.13
CA ARG A 117 10.69 2.64 -22.43
C ARG A 117 9.27 2.91 -22.92
N LEU A 118 9.00 4.17 -23.25
CA LEU A 118 7.73 4.61 -23.79
C LEU A 118 7.72 4.48 -25.33
N PRO A 119 6.53 4.44 -25.96
CA PRO A 119 6.42 4.35 -27.42
C PRO A 119 7.07 5.53 -28.16
N ASP A 120 7.19 6.69 -27.51
CA ASP A 120 7.83 7.89 -28.05
C ASP A 120 9.38 7.87 -27.92
N GLY A 121 9.95 6.76 -27.44
CA GLY A 121 11.38 6.59 -27.26
C GLY A 121 11.93 7.11 -25.93
N ARG A 122 11.13 7.87 -25.15
CA ARG A 122 11.53 8.37 -23.83
C ARG A 122 11.43 7.27 -22.77
N TRP A 123 11.95 7.58 -21.58
CA TRP A 123 12.00 6.67 -20.44
C TRP A 123 11.16 7.19 -19.28
N LEU A 124 10.17 6.41 -18.90
CA LEU A 124 9.45 6.56 -17.65
C LEU A 124 10.32 6.04 -16.51
N ARG A 125 10.71 6.93 -15.59
CA ARG A 125 11.47 6.56 -14.39
C ARG A 125 10.57 6.58 -13.18
N VAL A 126 10.49 5.44 -12.50
CA VAL A 126 9.66 5.25 -11.31
C VAL A 126 10.43 4.54 -10.21
N ARG A 127 10.31 5.01 -8.96
CA ARG A 127 10.89 4.31 -7.82
C ARG A 127 9.93 3.24 -7.34
N LEU A 128 10.33 1.97 -7.46
CA LEU A 128 9.54 0.81 -7.11
C LEU A 128 10.20 0.01 -5.99
N ASP A 129 9.37 -0.47 -5.06
CA ASP A 129 9.78 -1.51 -4.14
C ASP A 129 9.91 -2.85 -4.88
N GLU A 130 10.59 -3.80 -4.24
CA GLU A 130 10.95 -5.09 -4.84
C GLU A 130 9.74 -5.85 -5.40
N ALA A 131 8.59 -5.81 -4.71
CA ALA A 131 7.40 -6.52 -5.14
C ALA A 131 6.81 -5.92 -6.43
N HIS A 132 6.77 -4.60 -6.54
CA HIS A 132 6.29 -3.94 -7.77
C HIS A 132 7.27 -4.10 -8.93
N ARG A 133 8.60 -4.17 -8.66
CA ARG A 133 9.58 -4.48 -9.71
C ARG A 133 9.33 -5.87 -10.30
N LEU A 134 9.12 -6.86 -9.45
CA LEU A 134 8.82 -8.23 -9.87
C LEU A 134 7.47 -8.31 -10.60
N LEU A 135 6.45 -7.59 -10.11
CA LEU A 135 5.15 -7.49 -10.75
C LEU A 135 5.27 -6.94 -12.19
N VAL A 136 5.95 -5.80 -12.37
CA VAL A 136 6.16 -5.18 -13.70
C VAL A 136 6.98 -6.09 -14.60
N ALA A 137 8.04 -6.71 -14.07
CA ALA A 137 8.87 -7.63 -14.82
C ALA A 137 8.10 -8.86 -15.34
N GLY A 138 7.10 -9.31 -14.58
CA GLY A 138 6.25 -10.43 -14.97
C GLY A 138 5.05 -10.08 -15.83
N HIS A 139 4.43 -8.91 -15.66
CA HIS A 139 3.26 -8.52 -16.45
C HIS A 139 3.59 -7.73 -17.71
N ARG A 140 4.78 -7.11 -17.77
CA ARG A 140 5.27 -6.31 -18.91
C ARG A 140 4.25 -5.28 -19.42
N ARG A 141 3.47 -4.71 -18.50
CA ARG A 141 2.48 -3.66 -18.78
C ARG A 141 2.35 -2.74 -17.58
N VAL A 142 2.16 -1.46 -17.87
CA VAL A 142 1.89 -0.42 -16.87
C VAL A 142 0.82 0.53 -17.40
N TRP A 143 0.17 1.26 -16.49
CA TRP A 143 -0.83 2.25 -16.86
C TRP A 143 -0.36 3.62 -16.41
N LEU A 144 -0.37 4.58 -17.33
CA LEU A 144 0.02 5.96 -17.07
C LEU A 144 -1.21 6.82 -16.82
N LEU A 145 -1.12 7.69 -15.83
CA LEU A 145 -2.12 8.70 -15.49
C LEU A 145 -1.42 10.04 -15.33
N GLY A 146 -1.93 11.10 -15.96
CA GLY A 146 -1.24 12.39 -16.01
C GLY A 146 -0.56 12.64 -17.34
N ARG A 147 -0.46 13.93 -17.70
CA ARG A 147 0.46 14.43 -18.73
C ARG A 147 1.60 15.20 -18.04
N SER A 148 2.80 15.14 -18.63
CA SER A 148 4.04 15.80 -18.16
C SER A 148 3.79 17.16 -17.48
N PRO A 149 4.47 17.51 -16.36
CA PRO A 149 5.68 16.88 -15.81
C PRO A 149 5.45 15.85 -14.69
N LYS A 150 4.20 15.63 -14.25
CA LYS A 150 3.87 14.67 -13.19
C LYS A 150 3.05 13.53 -13.76
N VAL A 151 3.67 12.36 -13.86
CA VAL A 151 2.99 11.13 -14.32
C VAL A 151 2.87 10.17 -13.15
N PHE A 152 1.77 9.44 -13.09
CA PHE A 152 1.51 8.39 -12.14
C PHE A 152 1.40 7.07 -12.88
N VAL A 153 1.92 6.02 -12.25
CA VAL A 153 2.00 4.67 -12.81
C VAL A 153 1.16 3.75 -11.95
N GLY A 154 0.14 3.16 -12.57
CA GLY A 154 -0.67 2.09 -12.00
C GLY A 154 -0.19 0.72 -12.49
N PHE A 155 -0.57 -0.32 -11.75
CA PHE A 155 -0.18 -1.71 -12.02
C PHE A 155 -1.40 -2.62 -12.00
N SER A 156 -1.30 -3.75 -12.70
CA SER A 156 -2.34 -4.77 -12.68
C SER A 156 -2.53 -5.29 -11.26
N GLY A 157 -3.78 -5.47 -10.85
CA GLY A 157 -4.18 -5.96 -9.53
C GLY A 157 -3.89 -5.01 -8.38
N VAL A 158 -3.45 -3.77 -8.63
CA VAL A 158 -3.08 -2.81 -7.58
C VAL A 158 -3.77 -1.47 -7.79
N VAL A 159 -4.56 -1.04 -6.80
CA VAL A 159 -5.28 0.25 -6.83
C VAL A 159 -4.34 1.43 -6.58
N ARG A 160 -3.17 1.21 -5.97
CA ARG A 160 -2.22 2.27 -5.66
C ARG A 160 -1.41 2.68 -6.89
N VAL A 161 -1.30 3.98 -7.11
CA VAL A 161 -0.41 4.55 -8.13
C VAL A 161 0.92 5.01 -7.53
N ARG A 162 1.96 5.07 -8.37
CA ARG A 162 3.30 5.55 -8.03
C ARG A 162 3.67 6.73 -8.89
N ARG A 163 4.21 7.78 -8.28
CA ARG A 163 4.73 8.91 -9.04
C ARG A 163 5.95 8.49 -9.87
N ALA A 164 5.99 8.98 -11.09
CA ALA A 164 7.06 8.79 -12.05
C ALA A 164 7.39 10.11 -12.77
N GLY A 165 8.56 10.14 -13.39
CA GLY A 165 8.99 11.20 -14.30
C GLY A 165 9.25 10.63 -15.69
N ILE A 166 9.06 11.45 -16.73
CA ILE A 166 9.48 11.11 -18.10
C ILE A 166 10.83 11.80 -18.33
N HIS A 167 11.80 11.03 -18.85
CA HIS A 167 13.16 11.46 -19.10
C HIS A 167 13.62 10.95 -20.47
N ASP A 168 14.56 11.64 -21.11
CA ASP A 168 15.04 11.21 -22.43
C ASP A 168 16.01 10.01 -22.36
N THR A 169 16.61 9.78 -21.19
CA THR A 169 17.60 8.72 -20.98
C THR A 169 17.11 7.66 -19.98
N PRO A 170 17.57 6.40 -20.07
CA PRO A 170 17.31 5.40 -19.04
C PRO A 170 17.96 5.81 -17.72
N PRO A 171 17.56 5.21 -16.58
CA PRO A 171 18.26 5.42 -15.31
C PRO A 171 19.77 5.14 -15.47
N PRO A 172 20.67 5.96 -14.89
CA PRO A 172 22.10 5.72 -14.95
C PRO A 172 22.48 4.35 -14.36
N GLY A 173 23.33 3.59 -15.07
CA GLY A 173 23.74 2.25 -14.66
C GLY A 173 22.61 1.20 -14.66
N ALA A 174 21.56 1.41 -15.45
CA ALA A 174 20.44 0.49 -15.50
C ALA A 174 20.81 -0.82 -16.20
N VAL A 175 20.33 -1.92 -15.63
CA VAL A 175 20.50 -3.29 -16.14
C VAL A 175 19.13 -3.83 -16.57
N PRO A 176 19.03 -4.64 -17.64
CA PRO A 176 17.79 -5.30 -18.01
C PRO A 176 17.19 -6.09 -16.85
N VAL A 177 15.87 -6.01 -16.69
CA VAL A 177 15.17 -6.76 -15.65
C VAL A 177 14.68 -8.08 -16.22
N PRO A 178 15.14 -9.24 -15.70
CA PRO A 178 14.68 -10.54 -16.17
C PRO A 178 13.23 -10.77 -15.75
N GLU A 179 12.51 -11.57 -16.54
CA GLU A 179 11.18 -12.03 -16.11
C GLU A 179 11.33 -12.97 -14.90
N PRO A 180 10.56 -12.76 -13.81
CA PRO A 180 10.61 -13.65 -12.68
C PRO A 180 10.02 -15.02 -13.04
N ALA A 181 10.61 -16.09 -12.51
CA ALA A 181 10.00 -17.41 -12.56
C ALA A 181 8.59 -17.35 -11.94
N GLY A 182 7.58 -17.73 -12.73
CA GLY A 182 6.21 -17.82 -12.25
C GLY A 182 6.11 -18.86 -11.14
N SER A 183 5.36 -18.56 -10.09
CA SER A 183 5.04 -19.51 -9.03
C SER A 183 3.56 -19.44 -8.71
N VAL A 184 2.93 -20.61 -8.72
CA VAL A 184 1.51 -20.79 -8.35
C VAL A 184 1.38 -21.06 -6.84
N SER A 185 2.50 -21.21 -6.12
CA SER A 185 2.51 -21.50 -4.68
C SER A 185 2.62 -20.22 -3.85
N PRO A 186 1.74 -19.99 -2.85
CA PRO A 186 1.86 -18.85 -1.94
C PRO A 186 3.21 -18.78 -1.23
N ARG A 187 3.79 -19.94 -0.89
CA ARG A 187 5.07 -20.07 -0.18
C ARG A 187 6.26 -19.64 -1.04
N LEU A 188 6.22 -19.98 -2.32
CA LEU A 188 7.32 -19.76 -3.27
C LEU A 188 7.10 -18.55 -4.18
N ASP A 189 6.03 -17.79 -3.98
CA ASP A 189 5.73 -16.60 -4.77
C ASP A 189 6.72 -15.47 -4.44
N PRO A 190 7.59 -15.08 -5.41
CA PRO A 190 8.62 -14.07 -5.16
C PRO A 190 8.02 -12.67 -4.97
N VAL A 191 6.89 -12.36 -5.61
CA VAL A 191 6.18 -11.08 -5.48
C VAL A 191 5.62 -10.95 -4.06
N LEU A 192 4.96 -11.99 -3.56
CA LEU A 192 4.42 -12.01 -2.19
C LEU A 192 5.53 -12.02 -1.15
N ALA A 193 6.59 -12.79 -1.34
CA ALA A 193 7.74 -12.78 -0.44
C ALA A 193 8.39 -11.39 -0.35
N ALA A 194 8.55 -10.70 -1.48
CA ALA A 194 9.02 -9.32 -1.53
C ALA A 194 8.04 -8.35 -0.85
N HIS A 195 6.74 -8.49 -1.10
CA HIS A 195 5.71 -7.64 -0.51
C HIS A 195 5.68 -7.77 1.03
N ARG A 196 5.74 -8.99 1.54
CA ARG A 196 5.80 -9.27 2.99
C ARG A 196 7.06 -8.72 3.65
N ARG A 197 8.22 -8.84 2.99
CA ARG A 197 9.47 -8.21 3.46
C ARG A 197 9.34 -6.69 3.52
N GLN A 198 8.67 -6.07 2.55
CA GLN A 198 8.39 -4.64 2.56
C GLN A 198 7.44 -4.25 3.71
N LEU A 199 6.34 -4.97 3.92
CA LEU A 199 5.44 -4.76 5.07
C LEU A 199 6.18 -4.88 6.41
N ALA A 200 7.06 -5.87 6.55
CA ALA A 200 7.88 -6.01 7.76
C ALA A 200 8.83 -4.83 7.98
N ARG A 201 9.44 -4.28 6.92
CA ARG A 201 10.28 -3.07 7.01
C ARG A 201 9.46 -1.84 7.39
N ASP A 202 8.28 -1.67 6.82
CA ASP A 202 7.39 -0.55 7.12
C ASP A 202 6.89 -0.61 8.57
N LEU A 203 6.55 -1.79 9.07
CA LEU A 203 6.15 -2.01 10.46
C LEU A 203 7.30 -1.75 11.44
N ARG A 204 8.54 -2.11 11.09
CA ARG A 204 9.71 -1.79 11.92
C ARG A 204 10.00 -0.30 11.97
N THR A 205 9.89 0.37 10.84
CA THR A 205 10.04 1.84 10.77
C THR A 205 8.97 2.51 11.63
N THR A 206 7.73 2.01 11.56
CA THR A 206 6.63 2.45 12.42
C THR A 206 6.92 2.18 13.91
N ALA A 207 7.44 1.00 14.26
CA ALA A 207 7.81 0.68 15.63
C ALA A 207 8.93 1.60 16.16
N ALA A 208 9.97 1.83 15.36
CA ALA A 208 11.05 2.74 15.73
C ALA A 208 10.53 4.17 16.00
N PHE A 209 9.64 4.67 15.14
CA PHE A 209 8.97 5.96 15.36
C PHE A 209 8.16 5.98 16.66
N LEU A 210 7.38 4.93 16.92
CA LEU A 210 6.59 4.82 18.16
C LEU A 210 7.45 4.71 19.42
N LEU A 211 8.63 4.09 19.34
CA LEU A 211 9.60 4.05 20.44
C LEU A 211 10.19 5.43 20.72
N VAL A 212 10.51 6.22 19.68
CA VAL A 212 10.93 7.62 19.84
C VAL A 212 9.83 8.42 20.52
N LEU A 213 8.58 8.21 20.12
CA LEU A 213 7.42 8.88 20.71
C LEU A 213 7.20 8.50 22.18
N ALA A 214 7.38 7.21 22.52
CA ALA A 214 7.33 6.74 23.90
C ALA A 214 8.46 7.33 24.75
N GLY A 215 9.69 7.37 24.22
CA GLY A 215 10.83 8.00 24.89
C GLY A 215 10.63 9.50 25.13
N PHE A 216 10.07 10.20 24.14
CA PHE A 216 9.68 11.60 24.29
C PHE A 216 8.64 11.78 25.40
N ALA A 217 7.63 10.90 25.47
CA ALA A 217 6.62 10.95 26.51
C ALA A 217 7.21 10.72 27.91
N VAL A 218 8.15 9.78 28.05
CA VAL A 218 8.88 9.56 29.32
C VAL A 218 9.66 10.81 29.73
N TRP A 219 10.38 11.43 28.79
CA TRP A 219 11.12 12.67 29.07
C TRP A 219 10.19 13.80 29.53
N VAL A 220 9.04 14.00 28.87
CA VAL A 220 8.01 14.96 29.29
C VAL A 220 7.48 14.63 30.68
N ALA A 221 7.19 13.35 30.98
CA ALA A 221 6.66 12.95 32.27
C ALA A 221 7.63 13.23 33.42
N LEU A 222 8.93 13.04 33.19
CA LEU A 222 9.99 13.29 34.18
C LEU A 222 10.31 14.78 34.34
N GLY A 223 10.30 15.54 33.24
CA GLY A 223 10.60 16.97 33.26
C GLY A 223 9.43 17.85 33.74
N PHE A 224 8.19 17.37 33.59
CA PHE A 224 6.98 18.18 33.76
C PHE A 224 5.90 17.40 34.53
N PRO A 225 6.01 17.33 35.87
CA PRO A 225 5.13 16.50 36.70
C PRO A 225 3.64 16.85 36.57
N VAL A 226 3.31 18.11 36.29
CA VAL A 226 1.93 18.60 36.08
C VAL A 226 1.21 17.86 34.95
N VAL A 227 1.93 17.40 33.92
CA VAL A 227 1.38 16.66 32.78
C VAL A 227 1.82 15.20 32.75
N ALA A 228 2.47 14.71 33.80
CA ALA A 228 3.07 13.37 33.82
C ALA A 228 2.06 12.25 33.59
N TRP A 229 0.85 12.36 34.14
CA TRP A 229 -0.18 11.34 33.96
C TRP A 229 -0.61 11.19 32.48
N LEU A 230 -0.76 12.30 31.75
CA LEU A 230 -1.03 12.29 30.31
C LEU A 230 0.14 11.72 29.52
N ALA A 231 1.36 12.15 29.87
CA ALA A 231 2.57 11.68 29.21
C ALA A 231 2.80 10.18 29.42
N TRP A 232 2.57 9.65 30.63
CA TRP A 232 2.66 8.22 30.92
C TRP A 232 1.63 7.40 30.16
N THR A 233 0.36 7.82 30.14
CA THR A 233 -0.69 7.11 29.40
C THR A 233 -0.41 7.08 27.89
N PHE A 234 0.03 8.21 27.33
CA PHE A 234 0.43 8.30 25.93
C PHE A 234 1.66 7.44 25.61
N GLY A 235 2.70 7.49 26.47
CA GLY A 235 3.91 6.70 26.34
C GLY A 235 3.65 5.20 26.40
N ALA A 236 2.80 4.75 27.32
CA ALA A 236 2.36 3.36 27.42
C ALA A 236 1.62 2.91 26.15
N GLY A 237 0.70 3.73 25.63
CA GLY A 237 0.01 3.45 24.37
C GLY A 237 0.96 3.34 23.18
N ALA A 238 1.92 4.25 23.06
CA ALA A 238 2.94 4.23 22.01
C ALA A 238 3.83 2.97 22.10
N LEU A 239 4.24 2.59 23.32
CA LEU A 239 5.04 1.38 23.56
C LEU A 239 4.28 0.11 23.18
N LEU A 240 3.02 -0.04 23.61
CA LEU A 240 2.18 -1.17 23.25
C LEU A 240 1.98 -1.27 21.74
N ALA A 241 1.76 -0.13 21.08
CA ALA A 241 1.66 -0.08 19.61
C ALA A 241 2.98 -0.46 18.92
N ALA A 242 4.13 -0.07 19.46
CA ALA A 242 5.45 -0.46 18.96
C ALA A 242 5.66 -1.98 19.07
N LEU A 243 5.34 -2.57 20.22
CA LEU A 243 5.41 -4.02 20.43
C LEU A 243 4.50 -4.79 19.46
N ALA A 244 3.26 -4.32 19.27
CA ALA A 244 2.35 -4.90 18.28
C ALA A 244 2.89 -4.80 16.84
N ALA A 245 3.53 -3.68 16.49
CA ALA A 245 4.16 -3.50 15.18
C ALA A 245 5.36 -4.44 14.97
N VAL A 246 6.21 -4.62 15.99
CA VAL A 246 7.34 -5.57 15.96
C VAL A 246 6.84 -7.00 15.81
N SER A 247 5.86 -7.41 16.62
CA SER A 247 5.26 -8.75 16.54
C SER A 247 4.70 -9.03 15.14
N ARG A 248 3.95 -8.08 14.56
CA ARG A 248 3.47 -8.19 13.17
C ARG A 248 4.61 -8.23 12.15
N ALA A 249 5.68 -7.44 12.35
CA ALA A 249 6.83 -7.46 11.44
C ALA A 249 7.53 -8.82 11.44
N ILE A 250 7.63 -9.48 12.59
CA ILE A 250 8.15 -10.84 12.72
C ILE A 250 7.23 -11.83 12.01
N ALA A 251 5.92 -11.74 12.23
CA ALA A 251 4.94 -12.58 11.55
C ALA A 251 5.01 -12.46 10.02
N HIS A 252 5.21 -11.24 9.50
CA HIS A 252 5.35 -11.03 8.05
C HIS A 252 6.67 -11.57 7.48
N ARG A 253 7.72 -11.75 8.29
CA ARG A 253 8.98 -12.35 7.83
C ARG A 253 8.94 -13.86 7.66
N ARG A 254 8.09 -14.56 8.42
CA ARG A 254 7.93 -16.01 8.27
C ARG A 254 7.34 -16.32 6.89
N PRO A 255 7.75 -17.38 6.17
CA PRO A 255 7.10 -17.78 4.92
C PRO A 255 5.60 -18.04 5.12
N LEU A 256 4.80 -18.08 4.03
CA LEU A 256 3.46 -18.65 4.12
C LEU A 256 3.65 -20.17 4.28
N PRO A 257 2.94 -20.83 5.22
CA PRO A 257 3.06 -22.27 5.38
C PRO A 257 2.38 -23.03 4.23
N GLU A 258 1.43 -22.40 3.55
CA GLU A 258 0.58 -23.03 2.54
C GLU A 258 1.28 -23.14 1.18
N ASP A 259 1.24 -24.33 0.60
CA ASP A 259 1.90 -24.63 -0.66
C ASP A 259 1.00 -24.36 -1.89
N HIS A 260 -0.30 -24.13 -1.72
CA HIS A 260 -1.23 -23.87 -2.83
C HIS A 260 -2.24 -22.75 -2.52
N TRP A 261 -2.80 -22.18 -3.57
CA TRP A 261 -3.96 -21.29 -3.50
C TRP A 261 -5.25 -22.06 -3.79
N THR A 262 -6.30 -21.81 -3.04
CA THR A 262 -7.67 -22.26 -3.35
C THR A 262 -8.47 -21.08 -3.86
N GLU A 263 -8.97 -21.21 -5.08
CA GLU A 263 -9.88 -20.26 -5.70
C GLU A 263 -11.32 -20.52 -5.23
N LEU A 264 -12.00 -19.49 -4.74
CA LEU A 264 -13.41 -19.54 -4.40
C LEU A 264 -14.19 -18.48 -5.19
N ARG A 265 -15.41 -18.83 -5.60
CA ARG A 265 -16.34 -17.85 -6.17
C ARG A 265 -16.93 -17.00 -5.06
N ALA A 266 -16.81 -15.70 -5.18
CA ALA A 266 -17.29 -14.73 -4.21
C ALA A 266 -18.40 -13.86 -4.82
N VAL A 267 -19.53 -13.77 -4.11
CA VAL A 267 -20.64 -12.86 -4.41
C VAL A 267 -20.69 -11.83 -3.30
N LEU A 268 -20.49 -10.55 -3.63
CA LEU A 268 -20.49 -9.47 -2.64
C LEU A 268 -21.92 -9.10 -2.22
N ASP A 269 -22.11 -8.81 -0.93
CA ASP A 269 -23.41 -8.36 -0.40
C ASP A 269 -23.80 -6.96 -0.91
N GLY A 270 -22.83 -6.19 -1.40
CA GLY A 270 -23.03 -4.82 -1.85
C GLY A 270 -21.76 -4.18 -2.41
N PRO A 271 -21.82 -2.88 -2.76
CA PRO A 271 -20.68 -2.17 -3.33
C PRO A 271 -19.53 -2.07 -2.31
N VAL A 272 -18.30 -2.19 -2.81
CA VAL A 272 -17.10 -1.97 -1.99
C VAL A 272 -17.04 -0.52 -1.55
N ARG A 273 -16.83 -0.31 -0.25
CA ARG A 273 -16.62 1.02 0.34
C ARG A 273 -15.31 1.08 1.11
N ILE A 274 -14.59 2.19 0.97
CA ILE A 274 -13.37 2.46 1.71
C ILE A 274 -13.74 3.17 3.03
N SER A 275 -13.47 2.50 4.15
CA SER A 275 -13.71 3.05 5.49
C SER A 275 -12.91 4.33 5.73
N ARG A 276 -13.24 5.12 6.78
CA ARG A 276 -12.44 6.29 7.20
C ARG A 276 -10.97 5.99 7.50
N HIS A 277 -10.56 4.73 7.67
CA HIS A 277 -9.16 4.33 7.95
C HIS A 277 -8.41 3.74 6.75
N GLY A 278 -9.04 3.66 5.57
CA GLY A 278 -8.34 3.40 4.30
C GLY A 278 -8.30 1.94 3.93
N ALA A 279 -8.80 1.11 4.82
CA ALA A 279 -9.18 -0.24 4.51
C ALA A 279 -10.57 -0.26 3.87
N ALA A 280 -10.73 -1.11 2.87
CA ALA A 280 -12.04 -1.49 2.36
C ALA A 280 -12.70 -2.50 3.32
N ARG A 281 -14.02 -2.45 3.41
CA ARG A 281 -14.80 -3.47 4.10
C ARG A 281 -15.58 -4.25 3.06
N LEU A 282 -15.46 -5.58 3.09
CA LEU A 282 -16.21 -6.48 2.23
C LEU A 282 -16.88 -7.56 3.07
N SER A 283 -18.07 -7.93 2.63
CA SER A 283 -18.74 -9.15 3.04
C SER A 283 -19.49 -9.72 1.85
N GLY A 284 -19.75 -11.02 1.90
CA GLY A 284 -20.40 -11.72 0.82
C GLY A 284 -20.59 -13.18 1.13
N LEU A 285 -21.00 -13.91 0.11
CA LEU A 285 -21.16 -15.35 0.11
C LEU A 285 -20.08 -15.99 -0.76
N THR A 286 -19.58 -17.12 -0.31
CA THR A 286 -18.65 -17.95 -1.09
C THR A 286 -19.07 -19.41 -1.00
N MET A 287 -18.80 -20.17 -2.05
CA MET A 287 -19.07 -21.61 -2.09
C MET A 287 -17.79 -22.39 -1.84
N LEU A 288 -17.83 -23.33 -0.90
CA LEU A 288 -16.75 -24.27 -0.63
C LEU A 288 -16.74 -25.41 -1.67
N ALA A 289 -15.66 -26.20 -1.68
CA ALA A 289 -15.53 -27.35 -2.59
C ALA A 289 -16.60 -28.43 -2.39
N ASP A 290 -17.16 -28.53 -1.18
CA ASP A 290 -18.26 -29.44 -0.84
C ASP A 290 -19.66 -28.89 -1.18
N GLY A 291 -19.73 -27.76 -1.89
CA GLY A 291 -20.98 -27.11 -2.27
C GLY A 291 -21.63 -26.26 -1.18
N ARG A 292 -21.09 -26.23 0.05
CA ARG A 292 -21.65 -25.40 1.12
C ARG A 292 -21.42 -23.91 0.83
N VAL A 293 -22.48 -23.13 0.93
CA VAL A 293 -22.41 -21.67 0.85
C VAL A 293 -22.17 -21.11 2.24
N ILE A 294 -21.07 -20.39 2.41
CA ILE A 294 -20.71 -19.75 3.68
C ILE A 294 -20.55 -18.24 3.49
N ARG A 295 -20.75 -17.49 4.58
CA ARG A 295 -20.44 -16.06 4.60
C ARG A 295 -18.94 -15.86 4.70
N PHE A 296 -18.46 -14.81 4.05
CA PHE A 296 -17.11 -14.31 4.28
C PHE A 296 -17.14 -12.84 4.67
N ARG A 297 -16.15 -12.42 5.46
CA ARG A 297 -15.98 -11.02 5.87
C ARG A 297 -14.51 -10.61 5.87
N LEU A 298 -14.22 -9.49 5.21
CA LEU A 298 -12.94 -8.80 5.28
C LEU A 298 -13.19 -7.43 5.94
N PRO A 299 -13.03 -7.31 7.27
CA PRO A 299 -13.31 -6.05 7.97
C PRO A 299 -12.26 -4.97 7.69
N LYS A 300 -11.06 -5.37 7.25
CA LYS A 300 -9.93 -4.50 6.93
C LYS A 300 -9.17 -5.02 5.70
N ALA A 301 -9.79 -4.98 4.53
CA ALA A 301 -9.15 -5.34 3.27
C ALA A 301 -8.28 -4.20 2.73
N ASP A 302 -7.14 -4.53 2.10
CA ASP A 302 -6.45 -3.57 1.24
C ASP A 302 -7.37 -3.18 0.06
N PRO A 303 -7.43 -1.91 -0.36
CA PRO A 303 -8.25 -1.50 -1.50
C PRO A 303 -7.97 -2.30 -2.78
N SER A 304 -6.73 -2.76 -2.98
CA SER A 304 -6.37 -3.61 -4.11
C SER A 304 -7.04 -4.98 -4.00
N MET A 305 -7.06 -5.60 -2.82
CA MET A 305 -7.79 -6.85 -2.58
C MET A 305 -9.27 -6.68 -2.91
N ALA A 306 -9.85 -5.58 -2.43
CA ALA A 306 -11.25 -5.29 -2.63
C ALA A 306 -11.61 -5.11 -4.11
N ALA A 307 -10.76 -4.40 -4.86
CA ALA A 307 -10.93 -4.20 -6.29
C ALA A 307 -10.79 -5.50 -7.08
N ASN A 308 -9.85 -6.36 -6.72
CA ASN A 308 -9.71 -7.66 -7.37
C ASN A 308 -10.93 -8.56 -7.14
N ILE A 309 -11.41 -8.67 -5.89
CA ILE A 309 -12.61 -9.48 -5.59
C ILE A 309 -13.83 -8.92 -6.33
N ALA A 310 -14.02 -7.59 -6.31
CA ALA A 310 -15.14 -6.95 -6.98
C ALA A 310 -15.10 -7.10 -8.51
N ALA A 311 -13.92 -7.00 -9.13
CA ALA A 311 -13.78 -7.08 -10.58
C ALA A 311 -13.82 -8.52 -11.10
N THR A 312 -13.32 -9.50 -10.33
CA THR A 312 -13.17 -10.88 -10.80
C THR A 312 -14.25 -11.82 -10.26
N GLY A 313 -14.93 -11.43 -9.17
CA GLY A 313 -15.81 -12.33 -8.42
C GLY A 313 -15.07 -13.51 -7.79
N ARG A 314 -13.74 -13.43 -7.63
CA ARG A 314 -12.90 -14.50 -7.08
C ARG A 314 -12.25 -14.09 -5.77
N LEU A 315 -12.31 -14.99 -4.79
CA LEU A 315 -11.60 -14.91 -3.52
C LEU A 315 -10.55 -16.01 -3.48
N TRP A 316 -9.28 -15.65 -3.33
CA TRP A 316 -8.20 -16.62 -3.22
C TRP A 316 -7.79 -16.80 -1.76
N ILE A 317 -7.76 -18.04 -1.31
CA ILE A 317 -7.37 -18.42 0.05
C ILE A 317 -6.08 -19.23 -0.01
N ALA A 318 -5.14 -18.93 0.88
CA ALA A 318 -3.94 -19.75 1.00
C ALA A 318 -4.32 -21.05 1.73
N GLY A 319 -4.08 -22.18 1.08
CA GLY A 319 -4.43 -23.50 1.59
C GLY A 319 -5.94 -23.78 1.58
N VAL A 320 -6.33 -24.85 2.28
CA VAL A 320 -7.71 -25.34 2.32
C VAL A 320 -8.60 -24.40 3.15
N PRO A 321 -9.75 -23.94 2.63
CA PRO A 321 -10.65 -23.06 3.36
C PRO A 321 -11.26 -23.76 4.58
N ARG A 322 -11.12 -23.12 5.75
CA ARG A 322 -11.69 -23.58 7.03
C ARG A 322 -12.48 -22.45 7.69
N PRO A 323 -13.53 -22.75 8.48
CA PRO A 323 -14.20 -21.74 9.29
C PRO A 323 -13.22 -20.98 10.19
N GLY A 324 -13.46 -19.69 10.36
CA GLY A 324 -12.59 -18.77 11.10
C GLY A 324 -11.69 -17.92 10.21
N ALA A 325 -10.57 -17.46 10.78
CA ALA A 325 -9.65 -16.55 10.10
C ALA A 325 -8.70 -17.32 9.15
N ALA A 326 -8.72 -16.97 7.87
CA ALA A 326 -7.84 -17.53 6.85
C ALA A 326 -7.00 -16.43 6.17
N LYS A 327 -5.85 -16.80 5.63
CA LYS A 327 -5.04 -15.91 4.80
C LYS A 327 -5.60 -15.86 3.39
N THR A 328 -5.76 -14.65 2.88
CA THR A 328 -6.24 -14.40 1.52
C THR A 328 -5.24 -13.51 0.78
N GLY A 329 -5.17 -13.65 -0.54
CA GLY A 329 -4.20 -12.97 -1.38
C GLY A 329 -4.68 -12.88 -2.82
N LEU A 330 -3.76 -12.53 -3.71
CA LEU A 330 -3.93 -12.73 -5.14
C LEU A 330 -2.64 -13.35 -5.69
N PRO A 331 -2.68 -14.54 -6.34
CA PRO A 331 -1.47 -15.24 -6.77
C PRO A 331 -0.66 -14.42 -7.78
N GLY A 332 0.62 -14.14 -7.48
CA GLY A 332 1.51 -13.35 -8.33
C GLY A 332 1.42 -11.83 -8.13
N TYR A 333 0.62 -11.34 -7.18
CA TYR A 333 0.41 -9.92 -6.93
C TYR A 333 0.76 -9.52 -5.50
N PRO A 334 1.18 -8.25 -5.25
CA PRO A 334 1.56 -7.77 -3.92
C PRO A 334 0.32 -7.45 -3.05
N VAL A 335 -0.59 -8.41 -2.91
CA VAL A 335 -1.87 -8.25 -2.22
C VAL A 335 -2.05 -9.40 -1.22
N LEU A 336 -2.21 -9.06 0.06
CA LEU A 336 -2.42 -10.02 1.15
C LEU A 336 -3.40 -9.45 2.16
N GLY A 337 -4.20 -10.32 2.76
CA GLY A 337 -5.14 -9.97 3.81
C GLY A 337 -5.51 -11.15 4.71
N THR A 338 -6.49 -10.90 5.57
CA THR A 338 -7.14 -11.92 6.38
C THR A 338 -8.64 -11.86 6.07
N VAL A 339 -9.22 -13.01 5.74
CA VAL A 339 -10.66 -13.19 5.56
C VAL A 339 -11.20 -14.04 6.70
N TRP A 340 -12.42 -13.75 7.14
CA TRP A 340 -13.17 -14.58 8.08
C TRP A 340 -14.22 -15.38 7.30
N LEU A 341 -14.24 -16.69 7.50
CA LEU A 341 -15.16 -17.64 6.86
C LEU A 341 -16.11 -18.22 7.92
N GLY A 342 -17.42 -18.19 7.67
CA GLY A 342 -18.43 -18.60 8.65
C GLY A 342 -18.84 -17.46 9.57
#